data_AF-A0A6V7LM88-F1
#
_entry.id   AF-A0A6V7LM88-F1
#
_cell.length_a   1.000
_cell.length_b   1.000
_cell.length_c   1.000
_cell.angle_alpha   90.00
_cell.angle_beta   90.00
_cell.angle_gamma   90.00
#
_symmetry.space_group_name_H-M   'P 1'
#
loop_
_entity.id
_entity.type
_entity.pdbx_description
1 polymer ?
#
loop_
_entity_poly.entity_id
_entity_poly.type
_entity_poly.pdbx_seq_one_letter_code
_entity_poly.pdbx_strand_id
1 'polypeptide(L)'
;TYNVNSLLEDLKKLYSKAVTGKNGLTFIFTDNEIKEEAFLEYLNNVLSVGEIANLFPKSELDEILNNLVPTMRADDPKKPPTQDNLYDFFISQVRNNLHVALCFSPVGEKFRSRSLKFPGLISGCTIDWFFKWPIDALCAVSKHFLENYKMVTSPEVKGQLIEVMADIHDDVNNICGEYFDRFRRKTYVTAKSFLSFLDGYKTIYKQRLGQINTMASRMGNGLHKLIDAAAQVDELRKVLAKNQEDIAVKNVQVEK
;
A
#
# COMPACT_ATOMS: atom_id res chain seq x y z
N THR A 1 -24.02 -15.50 -0.02
CA THR A 1 -23.86 -14.24 0.73
C THR A 1 -23.34 -14.56 2.10
N TYR A 2 -22.29 -13.89 2.57
CA TYR A 2 -21.77 -14.09 3.93
C TYR A 2 -22.83 -13.64 4.94
N ASN A 3 -23.24 -14.55 5.83
CA ASN A 3 -24.29 -14.36 6.83
C ASN A 3 -23.76 -14.69 8.24
N VAL A 4 -24.61 -14.55 9.26
CA VAL A 4 -24.23 -14.83 10.66
C VAL A 4 -23.69 -16.25 10.85
N ASN A 5 -24.30 -17.25 10.20
CA ASN A 5 -23.86 -18.63 10.32
C ASN A 5 -22.45 -18.84 9.75
N SER A 6 -22.11 -18.18 8.64
CA SER A 6 -20.74 -18.20 8.09
C SER A 6 -19.74 -17.62 9.09
N LEU A 7 -20.09 -16.53 9.78
CA LEU A 7 -19.24 -15.93 10.82
C LEU A 7 -19.04 -16.89 12.00
N LEU A 8 -20.11 -17.54 12.46
CA LEU A 8 -20.02 -18.51 13.56
C LEU A 8 -19.14 -19.72 13.18
N GLU A 9 -19.25 -20.22 11.95
CA GLU A 9 -18.38 -21.29 11.46
C GLU A 9 -16.91 -20.86 11.40
N ASP A 10 -16.63 -19.61 11.00
CA ASP A 10 -15.26 -19.10 10.97
C ASP A 10 -14.71 -18.89 12.38
N LEU A 11 -15.49 -18.32 13.31
CA LEU A 11 -15.12 -18.18 14.72
C LEU A 11 -14.86 -19.54 15.37
N LYS A 12 -15.69 -20.55 15.06
CA LYS A 12 -15.48 -21.93 15.51
C LYS A 12 -14.12 -22.47 15.06
N LYS A 13 -13.77 -22.30 13.78
CA LYS A 13 -12.44 -22.68 13.24
C LYS A 13 -11.31 -21.90 13.91
N LEU A 14 -11.50 -20.61 14.20
CA LEU A 14 -10.49 -19.78 14.89
C LEU A 14 -10.25 -20.29 16.31
N TYR A 15 -11.29 -20.60 17.07
CA TYR A 15 -11.18 -21.14 18.44
C TYR A 15 -10.45 -22.50 18.45
N SER A 16 -10.81 -23.42 17.55
CA SER A 16 -10.13 -24.72 17.46
C SER A 16 -8.64 -24.56 17.11
N LYS A 17 -8.31 -23.64 16.17
CA LYS A 17 -6.92 -23.35 15.78
C LYS A 17 -6.12 -22.63 16.87
N ALA A 18 -6.73 -21.72 17.61
CA ALA A 18 -6.07 -21.01 18.71
C ALA A 18 -5.62 -21.96 19.82
N VAL A 19 -6.30 -23.09 19.96
CA VAL A 19 -6.08 -24.08 21.03
C VAL A 19 -5.10 -25.18 20.61
N THR A 20 -5.12 -25.59 19.34
CA THR A 20 -4.18 -26.59 18.80
C THR A 20 -2.88 -25.98 18.29
N GLY A 21 -2.90 -24.70 17.91
CA GLY A 21 -1.74 -23.98 17.38
C GLY A 21 -0.75 -23.58 18.47
N LYS A 22 0.55 -23.78 18.21
CA LYS A 22 1.63 -23.25 19.04
C LYS A 22 1.88 -21.74 18.81
N ASN A 23 1.25 -21.16 17.80
CA ASN A 23 1.49 -19.79 17.36
C ASN A 23 0.24 -18.94 17.61
N GLY A 24 0.42 -17.69 18.01
CA GLY A 24 -0.67 -16.72 18.12
C GLY A 24 -1.37 -16.51 16.77
N LEU A 25 -2.70 -16.41 16.82
CA LEU A 25 -3.60 -16.20 15.70
C LEU A 25 -4.16 -14.78 15.77
N THR A 26 -4.14 -14.05 14.66
CA THR A 26 -4.75 -12.72 14.58
C THR A 26 -5.96 -12.74 13.66
N PHE A 27 -7.11 -12.34 14.18
CA PHE A 27 -8.34 -12.13 13.43
C PHE A 27 -8.47 -10.64 13.08
N ILE A 28 -8.37 -10.31 11.80
CA ILE A 28 -8.52 -8.94 11.29
C ILE A 28 -9.97 -8.77 10.82
N PHE A 29 -10.63 -7.73 11.28
CA PHE A 29 -12.01 -7.43 10.93
C PHE A 29 -12.19 -5.95 10.59
N THR A 30 -12.74 -5.70 9.41
CA THR A 30 -12.87 -4.36 8.81
C THR A 30 -14.32 -3.91 8.78
N ASP A 31 -14.54 -2.59 8.68
CA ASP A 31 -15.88 -2.01 8.57
C ASP A 31 -16.68 -2.51 7.36
N ASN A 32 -16.00 -2.84 6.26
CA ASN A 32 -16.58 -3.38 5.02
C ASN A 32 -17.16 -4.80 5.18
N GLU A 33 -16.69 -5.57 6.16
CA GLU A 33 -17.16 -6.94 6.41
C GLU A 33 -18.44 -6.97 7.25
N ILE A 34 -18.84 -5.84 7.86
CA ILE A 34 -20.05 -5.72 8.67
C ILE A 34 -21.28 -5.60 7.77
N LYS A 35 -21.85 -6.75 7.41
CA LYS A 35 -23.11 -6.82 6.64
C LYS A 35 -24.36 -6.67 7.50
N GLU A 36 -24.31 -7.23 8.72
CA GLU A 36 -25.41 -7.24 9.67
C GLU A 36 -24.91 -6.77 11.05
N GLU A 37 -25.74 -6.06 11.81
CA GLU A 37 -25.35 -5.58 13.14
C GLU A 37 -25.09 -6.72 14.13
N ALA A 38 -25.74 -7.89 13.93
CA ALA A 38 -25.55 -9.08 14.75
C ALA A 38 -24.09 -9.56 14.81
N PHE A 39 -23.26 -9.25 13.80
CA PHE A 39 -21.84 -9.62 13.80
C PHE A 39 -21.10 -8.96 14.97
N LEU A 40 -21.46 -7.72 15.30
CA LEU A 40 -20.84 -6.96 16.37
C LEU A 40 -21.26 -7.45 17.75
N GLU A 41 -22.42 -8.09 17.88
CA GLU A 41 -22.86 -8.72 19.12
C GLU A 41 -21.94 -9.90 19.49
N TYR A 42 -21.65 -10.77 18.51
CA TYR A 42 -20.71 -11.87 18.72
C TYR A 42 -19.29 -11.36 19.02
N LEU A 43 -18.81 -10.36 18.29
CA LEU A 43 -17.49 -9.77 18.56
C LEU A 43 -17.42 -9.10 19.94
N ASN A 44 -18.49 -8.43 20.37
CA ASN A 44 -18.57 -7.87 21.71
C ASN A 44 -18.42 -8.95 22.79
N ASN A 45 -19.04 -10.12 22.60
CA ASN A 45 -18.92 -11.25 23.53
C ASN A 45 -17.50 -11.86 23.51
N VAL A 46 -16.88 -12.00 22.34
CA VAL A 46 -15.47 -12.44 22.22
C VAL A 46 -14.53 -11.48 22.95
N LEU A 47 -14.73 -10.17 22.82
CA LEU A 47 -13.84 -9.17 23.44
C LEU A 47 -14.09 -9.00 24.94
N SER A 48 -15.34 -9.17 25.39
CA SER A 48 -15.70 -8.96 26.80
C SER A 48 -15.47 -10.23 27.65
N VAL A 49 -15.92 -11.38 27.14
CA VAL A 49 -15.94 -12.66 27.88
C VAL A 49 -15.01 -13.68 27.23
N GLY A 50 -14.58 -13.52 25.97
CA GLY A 50 -13.77 -14.54 25.29
C GLY A 50 -14.52 -15.85 25.02
N GLU A 51 -15.85 -15.83 25.13
CA GLU A 51 -16.74 -16.95 24.88
C GLU A 51 -17.94 -16.49 24.06
N ILE A 52 -18.41 -17.35 23.18
CA ILE A 52 -19.70 -17.21 22.49
C ILE A 52 -20.59 -18.37 22.90
N ALA A 53 -21.77 -18.07 23.44
CA ALA A 53 -22.76 -19.07 23.82
C ALA A 53 -23.18 -19.92 22.62
N ASN A 54 -23.27 -21.24 22.82
CA ASN A 54 -23.67 -22.22 21.82
C ASN A 54 -22.83 -22.23 20.52
N LEU A 55 -21.56 -21.80 20.59
CA LEU A 55 -20.65 -21.84 19.43
C LEU A 55 -20.33 -23.29 19.00
N PHE A 56 -20.13 -24.18 19.98
CA PHE A 56 -19.84 -25.59 19.76
C PHE A 56 -21.03 -26.45 20.21
N PRO A 57 -21.45 -27.45 19.40
CA PRO A 57 -22.28 -28.54 19.88
C PRO A 57 -21.58 -29.28 21.03
N LYS A 58 -22.34 -29.78 22.00
CA LYS A 58 -21.79 -30.47 23.19
C LYS A 58 -20.81 -31.59 22.83
N SER A 59 -21.14 -32.40 21.82
CA SER A 59 -20.30 -33.50 21.37
C SER A 59 -18.92 -33.05 20.86
N GLU A 60 -18.86 -31.93 20.15
CA GLU A 60 -17.60 -31.41 19.63
C GLU A 60 -16.77 -30.71 20.72
N LEU A 61 -17.45 -30.03 21.65
CA LEU A 61 -16.78 -29.43 22.79
C LEU A 61 -16.09 -30.51 23.63
N ASP A 62 -16.79 -31.61 23.94
CA ASP A 62 -16.22 -32.72 24.70
C ASP A 62 -15.01 -33.35 23.98
N GLU A 63 -15.04 -33.45 22.65
CA GLU A 63 -13.89 -33.92 21.85
C GLU A 63 -12.69 -32.97 21.98
N ILE A 64 -12.92 -31.66 21.87
CA ILE A 64 -11.86 -30.64 22.03
C ILE A 64 -11.28 -30.66 23.44
N LEU A 65 -12.12 -30.75 24.48
CA LEU A 65 -11.68 -30.79 25.88
C LEU A 65 -10.85 -32.05 26.17
N ASN A 66 -11.25 -33.20 25.64
CA ASN A 66 -10.49 -34.45 25.79
C ASN A 66 -9.09 -34.35 25.16
N ASN A 67 -8.97 -33.66 24.01
CA ASN A 67 -7.68 -33.41 23.37
C ASN A 67 -6.77 -32.47 24.17
N LEU A 68 -7.33 -31.67 25.10
CA LEU A 68 -6.59 -30.70 25.91
C LEU A 68 -6.09 -31.25 27.25
N VAL A 69 -6.63 -32.37 27.71
CA VAL A 69 -6.18 -33.06 28.94
C VAL A 69 -4.64 -33.23 29.01
N PRO A 70 -3.93 -33.72 27.97
CA PRO A 70 -2.48 -33.87 28.04
C PRO A 70 -1.76 -32.52 28.19
N THR A 71 -2.22 -31.49 27.48
CA THR A 71 -1.65 -30.14 27.54
C THR A 71 -1.87 -29.50 28.90
N MET A 72 -3.08 -29.64 29.46
CA MET A 72 -3.41 -29.13 30.79
C MET A 72 -2.57 -29.80 31.88
N ARG A 73 -2.38 -31.12 31.82
CA ARG A 73 -1.54 -31.86 32.78
C ARG A 73 -0.06 -31.48 32.70
N ALA A 74 0.40 -31.08 31.52
CA ALA A 74 1.77 -30.61 31.34
C ALA A 74 1.98 -29.20 31.92
N ASP A 75 0.97 -28.33 31.79
CA ASP A 75 1.03 -26.93 32.23
C ASP A 75 0.71 -26.77 33.74
N ASP A 76 -0.32 -27.47 34.24
CA ASP A 76 -0.69 -27.52 35.65
C ASP A 76 -0.96 -28.97 36.12
N PRO A 77 0.08 -29.67 36.62
CA PRO A 77 -0.05 -31.05 37.10
C PRO A 77 -0.94 -31.21 38.34
N LYS A 78 -1.27 -30.13 39.06
CA LYS A 78 -1.99 -30.19 40.34
C LYS A 78 -3.51 -30.02 40.18
N LYS A 79 -3.97 -29.45 39.06
CA LYS A 79 -5.39 -29.19 38.83
C LYS A 79 -6.08 -30.42 38.23
N PRO A 80 -7.12 -30.97 38.86
CA PRO A 80 -7.80 -32.15 38.33
C PRO A 80 -8.54 -31.79 37.03
N PRO A 81 -8.52 -32.66 36.00
CA PRO A 81 -9.21 -32.43 34.74
C PRO A 81 -10.72 -32.69 34.88
N THR A 82 -11.41 -31.89 35.69
CA THR A 82 -12.87 -31.82 35.69
C THR A 82 -13.35 -31.05 34.47
N GLN A 83 -14.60 -31.26 34.05
CA GLN A 83 -15.16 -30.61 32.85
C GLN A 83 -15.07 -29.08 32.94
N ASP A 84 -15.37 -28.51 34.12
CA ASP A 84 -15.27 -27.07 34.37
C ASP A 84 -13.82 -26.57 34.26
N ASN A 85 -12.87 -27.29 34.87
CA ASN A 85 -11.45 -26.90 34.85
C ASN A 85 -10.85 -26.98 33.43
N LEU A 86 -11.26 -27.98 32.64
CA LEU A 86 -10.85 -28.11 31.24
C LEU A 86 -11.44 -26.99 30.39
N TYR A 87 -12.69 -26.61 30.65
CA TYR A 87 -13.35 -25.51 29.95
C TYR A 87 -12.68 -24.16 30.26
N ASP A 88 -12.39 -23.88 31.53
CA ASP A 88 -11.63 -22.69 31.94
C ASP A 88 -10.25 -22.65 31.29
N PHE A 89 -9.57 -23.80 31.21
CA PHE A 89 -8.27 -23.91 30.54
C PHE A 89 -8.39 -23.65 29.03
N PHE A 90 -9.42 -24.20 28.38
CA PHE A 90 -9.72 -23.95 26.96
C PHE A 90 -9.91 -22.46 26.68
N ILE A 91 -10.78 -21.79 27.45
CA ILE A 91 -11.03 -20.34 27.27
C ILE A 91 -9.76 -19.53 27.54
N SER A 92 -8.96 -19.91 28.54
CA SER A 92 -7.68 -19.25 28.83
C SER A 92 -6.70 -19.38 27.67
N GLN A 93 -6.58 -20.57 27.06
CA GLN A 93 -5.75 -20.78 25.88
C GLN A 93 -6.23 -19.98 24.67
N VAL A 94 -7.56 -19.94 24.44
CA VAL A 94 -8.12 -19.11 23.37
C VAL A 94 -7.79 -17.64 23.60
N ARG A 95 -7.99 -17.09 24.79
CA ARG A 95 -7.70 -15.67 25.08
C ARG A 95 -6.22 -15.32 24.92
N ASN A 96 -5.31 -16.24 25.25
CA ASN A 96 -3.88 -16.01 25.10
C ASN A 96 -3.41 -16.06 23.64
N ASN A 97 -4.03 -16.93 22.84
CA ASN A 97 -3.57 -17.20 21.47
C ASN A 97 -4.39 -16.47 20.39
N LEU A 98 -5.60 -16.00 20.69
CA LEU A 98 -6.47 -15.31 19.74
C LEU A 98 -6.42 -13.80 19.96
N HIS A 99 -5.77 -13.09 19.04
CA HIS A 99 -5.75 -11.64 18.99
C HIS A 99 -6.79 -11.13 17.97
N VAL A 100 -7.55 -10.11 18.33
CA VAL A 100 -8.55 -9.49 17.45
C VAL A 100 -8.12 -8.07 17.12
N ALA A 101 -8.00 -7.77 15.82
CA ALA A 101 -7.66 -6.45 15.31
C ALA A 101 -8.85 -5.88 14.54
N LEU A 102 -9.45 -4.82 15.08
CA LEU A 102 -10.59 -4.14 14.47
C LEU A 102 -10.13 -2.89 13.72
N CYS A 103 -10.41 -2.83 12.43
CA CYS A 103 -10.04 -1.71 11.56
C CYS A 103 -11.30 -0.94 11.15
N PHE A 104 -11.68 0.05 11.95
CA PHE A 104 -12.88 0.86 11.71
C PHE A 104 -12.54 2.29 11.30
N SER A 105 -13.27 2.78 10.30
CA SER A 105 -13.19 4.19 9.91
C SER A 105 -13.88 5.08 10.95
N PRO A 106 -13.23 6.13 11.46
CA PRO A 106 -13.88 7.13 12.33
C PRO A 106 -14.84 8.04 11.55
N VAL A 107 -14.90 7.90 10.21
CA VAL A 107 -15.71 8.76 9.35
C VAL A 107 -17.18 8.31 9.37
N GLY A 108 -18.04 9.23 9.79
CA GLY A 108 -19.50 9.03 9.81
C GLY A 108 -20.04 8.61 11.17
N GLU A 109 -21.36 8.52 11.29
CA GLU A 109 -22.03 8.29 12.59
C GLU A 109 -22.10 6.81 12.98
N LYS A 110 -21.92 5.89 12.03
CA LYS A 110 -22.06 4.44 12.24
C LYS A 110 -21.10 3.91 13.28
N PHE A 111 -19.83 4.35 13.26
CA PHE A 111 -18.86 3.88 14.24
C PHE A 111 -19.26 4.33 15.65
N ARG A 112 -19.60 5.61 15.83
CA ARG A 112 -20.10 6.15 17.10
C ARG A 112 -21.32 5.39 17.62
N SER A 113 -22.33 5.15 16.78
CA SER A 113 -23.54 4.45 17.20
C SER A 113 -23.27 2.99 17.56
N ARG A 114 -22.41 2.30 16.81
CA ARG A 114 -21.97 0.92 17.09
C ARG A 114 -21.18 0.83 18.39
N SER A 115 -20.24 1.74 18.62
CA SER A 115 -19.46 1.82 19.86
C SER A 115 -20.32 2.04 21.11
N LEU A 116 -21.43 2.79 20.98
CA LEU A 116 -22.38 2.97 22.08
C LEU A 116 -23.25 1.71 22.31
N LYS A 117 -23.64 1.01 21.26
CA LYS A 117 -24.41 -0.25 21.35
C LYS A 117 -23.55 -1.41 21.90
N PHE A 118 -22.27 -1.46 21.53
CA PHE A 118 -21.36 -2.56 21.80
C PHE A 118 -20.09 -2.06 22.53
N PRO A 119 -20.17 -1.82 23.85
CA PRO A 119 -19.07 -1.21 24.61
C PRO A 119 -17.79 -2.05 24.63
N GLY A 120 -17.90 -3.38 24.49
CA GLY A 120 -16.76 -4.31 24.43
C GLY A 120 -15.81 -4.04 23.27
N LEU A 121 -16.29 -3.40 22.18
CA LEU A 121 -15.43 -2.96 21.07
C LEU A 121 -14.41 -1.89 21.50
N ILE A 122 -14.73 -1.08 22.52
CA ILE A 122 -13.85 -0.03 23.05
C ILE A 122 -13.13 -0.53 24.30
N SER A 123 -13.84 -1.17 25.23
CA SER A 123 -13.24 -1.58 26.51
C SER A 123 -12.33 -2.79 26.39
N GLY A 124 -12.59 -3.67 25.42
CA GLY A 124 -11.81 -4.90 25.19
C GLY A 124 -10.64 -4.73 24.22
N CYS A 125 -10.44 -3.53 23.65
CA CYS A 125 -9.39 -3.26 22.67
C CYS A 125 -8.55 -2.05 23.07
N THR A 126 -7.27 -2.06 22.70
CA THR A 126 -6.43 -0.87 22.71
C THR A 126 -6.71 -0.04 21.47
N ILE A 127 -6.96 1.26 21.66
CA ILE A 127 -7.23 2.17 20.54
C ILE A 127 -5.91 2.71 20.00
N ASP A 128 -5.67 2.49 18.71
CA ASP A 128 -4.59 3.13 17.96
C ASP A 128 -5.18 4.11 16.93
N TRP A 129 -4.70 5.35 16.96
CA TRP A 129 -5.22 6.43 16.13
C TRP A 129 -4.35 6.65 14.91
N PHE A 130 -4.91 6.36 13.73
CA PHE A 130 -4.27 6.66 12.46
C PHE A 130 -4.54 8.10 12.04
N PHE A 131 -3.57 8.96 12.31
CA PHE A 131 -3.62 10.36 11.88
C PHE A 131 -3.18 10.54 10.43
N LYS A 132 -3.49 11.71 9.87
CA LYS A 132 -2.90 12.14 8.60
C LYS A 132 -1.38 12.12 8.71
N TRP A 133 -0.71 11.76 7.62
CA TRP A 133 0.75 11.77 7.61
C TRP A 133 1.26 13.21 7.76
N PRO A 134 2.18 13.48 8.71
CA PRO A 134 2.85 14.77 8.79
C PRO A 134 3.73 14.98 7.56
N ILE A 135 4.11 16.23 7.33
CA ILE A 135 4.93 16.60 6.17
C ILE A 135 6.26 15.83 6.13
N ASP A 136 6.88 15.59 7.28
CA ASP A 136 8.11 14.80 7.39
C ASP A 136 7.92 13.36 6.91
N ALA A 137 6.77 12.76 7.22
CA ALA A 137 6.45 11.41 6.76
C ALA A 137 6.18 11.38 5.25
N LEU A 138 5.50 12.40 4.70
CA LEU A 138 5.31 12.55 3.27
C LEU A 138 6.65 12.70 2.53
N CYS A 139 7.55 13.53 3.05
CA CYS A 139 8.91 13.69 2.54
C CYS A 139 9.70 12.38 2.59
N ALA A 140 9.64 11.64 3.70
CA ALA A 140 10.32 10.35 3.85
C ALA A 140 9.81 9.31 2.84
N VAL A 141 8.49 9.26 2.63
CA VAL A 141 7.87 8.35 1.64
C VAL A 141 8.26 8.75 0.22
N SER A 142 8.16 10.04 -0.13
CA SER A 142 8.62 10.54 -1.44
C SER A 142 10.09 10.22 -1.68
N LYS A 143 10.95 10.42 -0.67
CA LYS A 143 12.37 10.09 -0.73
C LYS A 143 12.57 8.60 -1.01
N HIS A 144 11.95 7.73 -0.21
CA HIS A 144 12.06 6.28 -0.41
C HIS A 144 11.62 5.85 -1.81
N PHE A 145 10.52 6.41 -2.31
CA PHE A 145 10.01 6.08 -3.64
C PHE A 145 10.87 6.61 -4.79
N LEU A 146 11.49 7.78 -4.65
CA LEU A 146 12.23 8.44 -5.72
C LEU A 146 13.75 8.24 -5.64
N GLU A 147 14.30 7.81 -4.50
CA GLU A 147 15.74 7.63 -4.30
C GLU A 147 16.36 6.71 -5.36
N ASN A 148 15.78 5.53 -5.55
CA ASN A 148 16.23 4.55 -6.54
C ASN A 148 15.80 4.88 -7.98
N TYR A 149 14.95 5.89 -8.19
CA TYR A 149 14.47 6.26 -9.51
C TYR A 149 15.49 7.17 -10.23
N LYS A 150 15.93 6.75 -11.41
CA LYS A 150 16.90 7.49 -12.23
C LYS A 150 16.19 8.67 -12.94
N MET A 151 16.61 9.88 -12.60
CA MET A 151 16.16 11.12 -13.24
C MET A 151 17.36 11.86 -13.83
N VAL A 152 17.16 12.50 -14.97
CA VAL A 152 18.14 13.40 -15.59
C VAL A 152 18.08 14.75 -14.89
N THR A 153 18.65 14.84 -13.69
CA THR A 153 18.67 16.08 -12.88
C THR A 153 19.84 16.07 -11.88
N SER A 154 20.19 17.22 -11.32
CA SER A 154 21.16 17.30 -10.23
C SER A 154 20.60 16.71 -8.93
N PRO A 155 21.43 16.18 -8.03
CA PRO A 155 20.97 15.66 -6.74
C PRO A 155 20.19 16.68 -5.91
N GLU A 156 20.58 17.96 -5.98
CA GLU A 156 19.94 19.08 -5.28
C GLU A 156 18.50 19.30 -5.76
N VAL A 157 18.29 19.38 -7.08
CA VAL A 157 16.95 19.55 -7.67
C VAL A 157 16.08 18.32 -7.39
N LYS A 158 16.67 17.13 -7.33
CA LYS A 158 15.94 15.91 -6.92
C LYS A 158 15.47 15.99 -5.47
N GLY A 159 16.27 16.55 -4.57
CA GLY A 159 15.89 16.81 -3.18
C GLY A 159 14.71 17.78 -3.08
N GLN A 160 14.79 18.91 -3.78
CA GLN A 160 13.70 19.90 -3.81
C GLN A 160 12.41 19.32 -4.40
N LEU A 161 12.50 18.49 -5.43
CA LEU A 161 11.34 17.82 -6.02
C LEU A 161 10.64 16.91 -5.01
N ILE A 162 11.39 16.20 -4.16
CA ILE A 162 10.86 15.31 -3.12
C ILE A 162 10.04 16.10 -2.09
N GLU A 163 10.55 17.26 -1.67
CA GLU A 163 9.88 18.18 -0.75
C GLU A 163 8.60 18.74 -1.37
N VAL A 164 8.68 19.25 -2.60
CA VAL A 164 7.52 19.81 -3.33
C VAL A 164 6.41 18.77 -3.50
N MET A 165 6.74 17.49 -3.72
CA MET A 165 5.71 16.44 -3.80
C MET A 165 4.94 16.27 -2.49
N ALA A 166 5.62 16.38 -1.34
CA ALA A 166 4.98 16.34 -0.04
C ALA A 166 4.09 17.58 0.18
N ASP A 167 4.61 18.77 -0.15
CA ASP A 167 3.88 20.04 -0.03
C ASP A 167 2.59 20.02 -0.84
N ILE A 168 2.63 19.59 -2.11
CA ILE A 168 1.45 19.45 -2.96
C ILE A 168 0.39 18.57 -2.30
N HIS A 169 0.79 17.49 -1.62
CA HIS A 169 -0.17 16.60 -0.98
C HIS A 169 -0.79 17.21 0.28
N ASP A 170 -0.03 17.95 1.09
CA ASP A 170 -0.58 18.67 2.24
C ASP A 170 -1.49 19.82 1.80
N ASP A 171 -1.12 20.55 0.74
CA ASP A 171 -1.97 21.59 0.15
C ASP A 171 -3.31 21.04 -0.33
N VAL A 172 -3.31 19.89 -1.02
CA VAL A 172 -4.55 19.25 -1.45
C VAL A 172 -5.42 18.85 -0.24
N ASN A 173 -4.82 18.43 0.88
CA ASN A 173 -5.57 18.19 2.13
C ASN A 173 -6.21 19.47 2.67
N ASN A 174 -5.46 20.58 2.71
CA ASN A 174 -5.94 21.88 3.19
C ASN A 174 -7.10 22.40 2.31
N ILE A 175 -6.95 22.30 0.98
CA ILE A 175 -7.98 22.66 0.00
C ILE A 175 -9.23 21.79 0.16
N CYS A 176 -9.10 20.50 0.47
CA CYS A 176 -10.26 19.63 0.73
C CYS A 176 -11.07 20.12 1.95
N GLY A 177 -10.40 20.66 2.97
CA GLY A 177 -11.04 21.30 4.11
C GLY A 177 -11.84 22.55 3.68
N GLU A 178 -11.20 23.46 2.96
CA GLU A 178 -11.87 24.67 2.44
C GLU A 178 -13.05 24.34 1.52
N TYR A 179 -12.90 23.30 0.68
CA TYR A 179 -13.94 22.85 -0.23
C TYR A 179 -15.17 22.34 0.54
N PHE A 180 -14.95 21.62 1.65
CA PHE A 180 -16.05 21.22 2.54
C PHE A 180 -16.73 22.42 3.19
N ASP A 181 -15.98 23.42 3.65
CA ASP A 181 -16.56 24.60 4.29
C ASP A 181 -17.42 25.43 3.34
N ARG A 182 -16.99 25.58 2.08
CA ARG A 182 -17.71 26.36 1.07
C ARG A 182 -18.89 25.60 0.46
N PHE A 183 -18.70 24.33 0.09
CA PHE A 183 -19.68 23.58 -0.71
C PHE A 183 -20.42 22.48 0.08
N ARG A 184 -20.03 22.22 1.33
CA ARG A 184 -20.55 21.13 2.16
C ARG A 184 -20.45 19.75 1.50
N ARG A 185 -19.49 19.59 0.58
CA ARG A 185 -19.16 18.32 -0.09
C ARG A 185 -17.85 17.79 0.46
N LYS A 186 -17.88 16.59 1.04
CA LYS A 186 -16.68 15.94 1.58
C LYS A 186 -15.89 15.27 0.46
N THR A 187 -14.62 15.63 0.35
CA THR A 187 -13.60 14.92 -0.45
C THR A 187 -12.54 14.39 0.50
N TYR A 188 -12.04 13.19 0.23
CA TYR A 188 -11.06 12.53 1.08
C TYR A 188 -9.76 12.31 0.33
N VAL A 189 -8.67 12.63 0.99
CA VAL A 189 -7.31 12.40 0.51
C VAL A 189 -6.72 11.31 1.40
N THR A 190 -6.12 10.30 0.78
CA THR A 190 -5.58 9.14 1.49
C THR A 190 -4.10 8.96 1.17
N ALA A 191 -3.36 8.32 2.07
CA ALA A 191 -1.97 7.93 1.80
C ALA A 191 -1.87 7.11 0.49
N LYS A 192 -2.88 6.27 0.18
CA LYS A 192 -2.94 5.54 -1.09
C LYS A 192 -3.00 6.46 -2.31
N SER A 193 -3.76 7.55 -2.25
CA SER A 193 -3.77 8.55 -3.34
C SER A 193 -2.40 9.22 -3.52
N PHE A 194 -1.66 9.43 -2.43
CA PHE A 194 -0.29 9.95 -2.51
C PHE A 194 0.65 8.96 -3.21
N LEU A 195 0.60 7.68 -2.82
CA LEU A 195 1.40 6.64 -3.47
C LEU A 195 1.07 6.51 -4.97
N SER A 196 -0.21 6.61 -5.32
CA SER A 196 -0.64 6.63 -6.73
C SER A 196 -0.16 7.88 -7.47
N PHE A 197 -0.07 9.02 -6.80
CA PHE A 197 0.49 10.24 -7.37
C PHE A 197 1.99 10.09 -7.67
N LEU A 198 2.76 9.53 -6.73
CA LEU A 198 4.19 9.25 -6.93
C LEU A 198 4.44 8.27 -8.08
N ASP A 199 3.62 7.21 -8.18
CA ASP A 199 3.73 6.24 -9.26
C ASP A 199 3.30 6.82 -10.62
N GLY A 200 2.24 7.64 -10.61
CA GLY A 200 1.81 8.42 -11.76
C GLY A 200 2.91 9.35 -12.28
N TYR A 201 3.62 10.03 -11.38
CA TYR A 201 4.77 10.86 -11.74
C TYR A 201 5.86 10.04 -12.46
N LYS A 202 6.26 8.89 -11.91
CA LYS A 202 7.29 8.01 -12.53
C LYS A 202 6.87 7.55 -13.93
N THR A 203 5.60 7.23 -14.11
CA THR A 203 5.05 6.78 -15.38
C THR A 203 5.10 7.89 -16.42
N ILE A 204 4.60 9.08 -16.08
CA ILE A 204 4.60 10.25 -16.97
C ILE A 204 6.02 10.68 -17.30
N TYR A 205 6.92 10.72 -16.30
CA TYR A 205 8.31 11.09 -16.49
C TYR A 205 8.99 10.16 -17.50
N LYS A 206 8.86 8.84 -17.33
CA LYS A 206 9.43 7.84 -18.24
C LYS A 206 8.91 8.02 -19.67
N GLN A 207 7.62 8.26 -19.83
CA GLN A 207 7.00 8.48 -21.14
C GLN A 207 7.53 9.75 -21.81
N ARG A 208 7.59 10.87 -21.08
CA ARG A 208 8.08 12.15 -21.60
C ARG A 208 9.56 12.11 -21.92
N LEU A 209 10.38 11.52 -21.04
CA LEU A 209 11.81 11.35 -21.28
C LEU A 209 12.06 10.49 -22.53
N GLY A 210 11.30 9.40 -22.71
CA GLY A 210 11.38 8.57 -23.93
C GLY A 210 11.04 9.34 -25.21
N GLN A 211 9.99 10.17 -25.17
CA GLN A 211 9.61 11.04 -26.30
C GLN A 211 10.72 12.05 -26.64
N ILE A 212 11.27 12.72 -25.62
CA ILE A 212 12.35 13.70 -25.78
C ILE A 212 13.61 13.02 -26.33
N ASN A 213 14.01 11.86 -25.78
CA ASN A 213 15.19 11.13 -26.26
C ASN A 213 15.04 10.68 -27.72
N THR A 214 13.83 10.28 -28.13
CA THR A 214 13.54 9.94 -29.52
C THR A 214 13.69 11.16 -30.43
N MET A 215 13.19 12.32 -30.00
CA MET A 215 13.30 13.57 -30.74
C MET A 215 14.77 14.04 -30.82
N ALA A 216 15.50 13.97 -29.71
CA ALA A 216 16.92 14.31 -29.64
C ALA A 216 17.76 13.41 -30.55
N SER A 217 17.51 12.09 -30.56
CA SER A 217 18.20 11.16 -31.46
C SER A 217 17.92 11.48 -32.93
N ARG A 218 16.67 11.78 -33.30
CA ARG A 218 16.32 12.19 -34.67
C ARG A 218 17.05 13.46 -35.08
N MET A 219 17.12 14.45 -34.18
CA MET A 219 17.82 15.71 -34.43
C MET A 219 19.34 15.51 -34.55
N GLY A 220 19.93 14.68 -33.69
CA GLY A 220 21.35 14.31 -33.75
C GLY A 220 21.71 13.59 -35.04
N ASN A 221 20.87 12.64 -35.48
CA ASN A 221 21.06 11.96 -36.77
C ASN A 221 20.94 12.93 -37.95
N GLY A 222 20.01 13.89 -37.89
CA GLY A 222 19.87 14.93 -38.89
C GLY A 222 21.11 15.84 -38.95
N LEU A 223 21.60 16.27 -37.79
CA LEU A 223 22.81 17.10 -37.69
C LEU A 223 24.04 16.36 -38.22
N HIS A 224 24.20 15.07 -37.88
CA HIS A 224 25.32 14.28 -38.37
C HIS A 224 25.33 14.20 -39.90
N LYS A 225 24.17 13.95 -40.51
CA LYS A 225 24.04 13.95 -41.99
C LYS A 225 24.38 15.30 -42.62
N LEU A 226 24.03 16.41 -41.97
CA LEU A 226 24.38 17.75 -42.45
C LEU A 226 25.89 18.00 -42.39
N ILE A 227 26.54 17.55 -41.32
CA ILE A 227 28.00 17.64 -41.16
C ILE A 227 28.70 16.80 -42.23
N ASP A 228 28.24 15.57 -42.46
CA ASP A 228 28.81 14.68 -43.48
C ASP A 228 28.64 15.25 -44.89
N ALA A 229 27.47 15.82 -45.20
CA ALA A 229 27.22 16.47 -46.48
C ALA A 229 28.10 17.71 -46.67
N ALA A 230 28.30 18.52 -45.62
CA ALA A 230 29.20 19.67 -45.67
C ALA A 230 30.65 19.24 -45.94
N ALA A 231 31.12 18.18 -45.28
CA ALA A 231 32.45 17.62 -45.50
C ALA A 231 32.64 17.11 -46.94
N GLN A 232 31.64 16.42 -47.49
CA GLN A 232 31.67 15.95 -48.88
C GLN A 232 31.68 17.11 -49.89
N VAL A 233 30.92 18.18 -49.63
CA VAL A 233 30.92 19.39 -50.49
C VAL A 233 32.28 20.09 -50.46
N ASP A 234 32.92 20.18 -49.28
CA ASP A 234 34.26 20.75 -49.17
C ASP A 234 35.32 19.92 -49.90
N GLU A 235 35.20 18.60 -49.90
CA GLU A 235 36.09 17.71 -50.68
C GLU A 235 35.87 17.89 -52.18
N LEU A 236 34.62 17.93 -52.64
CA LEU A 236 34.28 18.18 -54.04
C LEU A 236 34.80 19.55 -54.52
N ARG A 237 34.73 20.59 -53.69
CA ARG A 237 35.29 21.92 -54.01
C ARG A 237 36.80 21.86 -54.26
N LYS A 238 37.55 21.09 -53.46
CA LYS A 238 39.00 20.91 -53.65
C LYS A 238 39.31 20.19 -54.97
N VAL A 239 38.56 19.15 -55.29
CA VAL A 239 38.72 18.41 -56.56
C VAL A 239 38.39 19.30 -57.76
N LEU A 240 37.33 20.10 -57.67
CA LEU A 240 36.90 20.98 -58.76
C LEU A 240 37.94 22.07 -59.06
N ALA A 241 38.53 22.67 -58.03
CA ALA A 241 39.61 23.65 -58.20
C ALA A 241 40.82 23.04 -58.92
N LYS A 242 41.24 21.84 -58.53
CA LYS A 242 42.35 21.13 -59.19
C LYS A 242 42.05 20.80 -60.66
N ASN A 243 40.83 20.34 -60.95
CA ASN A 243 40.41 20.05 -62.32
C ASN A 243 40.35 21.33 -63.18
N GLN A 244 39.96 22.48 -62.61
CA GLN A 244 39.98 23.75 -63.34
C GLN A 244 41.40 24.19 -63.70
N GLU A 245 42.37 24.02 -62.80
CA GLU A 245 43.79 24.25 -63.09
C GLU A 245 44.28 23.32 -64.22
N ASP A 246 43.97 22.02 -64.15
CA ASP A 246 44.35 21.05 -65.17
C ASP A 246 43.72 21.36 -66.55
N ILE A 247 42.48 21.82 -66.59
CA ILE A 247 41.81 22.25 -67.82
C ILE A 247 42.48 23.50 -68.40
N ALA A 248 42.84 24.47 -67.55
CA ALA A 248 43.54 25.67 -68.01
C ALA A 248 44.90 25.32 -68.64
N VAL A 249 45.66 24.40 -68.03
CA VAL A 249 46.93 23.90 -68.58
C VAL A 249 46.72 23.18 -69.91
N LYS A 250 45.70 22.32 -70.00
CA LYS A 250 45.40 21.59 -71.26
C LYS A 250 44.90 22.51 -72.37
N ASN A 251 44.09 23.52 -72.08
CA ASN A 251 43.65 24.49 -73.10
C ASN A 251 44.84 25.27 -73.68
N VAL A 252 45.81 25.67 -72.85
CA VAL A 252 47.04 26.32 -73.32
C VAL A 252 47.91 25.39 -74.18
N GLN A 253 47.83 24.08 -73.97
CA GLN A 253 48.51 23.09 -74.83
C GLN A 253 47.80 22.82 -76.15
N VAL A 254 46.47 23.02 -76.22
CA VAL A 254 45.66 22.82 -77.44
C VAL A 254 45.66 24.07 -78.34
N GLU A 255 45.92 25.26 -77.79
CA GLU A 255 46.04 26.51 -78.56
C GLU A 255 47.43 26.72 -79.21
N LYS A 256 48.35 25.73 -79.11
CA LYS A 256 49.63 25.70 -79.84
C LYS A 256 49.58 24.70 -80.99
#